data_AF-A0AAW0PS77-F1
#
_entry.id   AF-A0AAW0PS77-F1
#
_cell.length_a   1.000
_cell.length_b   1.000
_cell.length_c   1.000
_cell.angle_alpha   90.00
_cell.angle_beta   90.00
_cell.angle_gamma   90.00
#
_symmetry.space_group_name_H-M   'P 1'
#
loop_
_entity.id
_entity.type
_entity.pdbx_description
1 polymer ?
#
loop_
_entity_poly.entity_id
_entity_poly.type
_entity_poly.pdbx_seq_one_letter_code
_entity_poly.pdbx_strand_id
1 'polypeptide(L)'
;MILCTVPDSWPILDYADYGCYCGLGGSGEPVDELDRCCQVHDQCYTDAMQHPDCWPILDNPYTELYHYSCNEDTKTVTCLDKNDPCEHFICECDRKAAECFAKAEYNEENAHLPGHHCK
;
A
#
# COMPACT_ATOMS: atom_id res chain seq x y z
N MET A 1 -5.28 5.37 5.49
CA MET A 1 -6.21 4.37 4.92
C MET A 1 -6.20 3.06 5.69
N ILE A 2 -5.04 2.47 6.01
CA ILE A 2 -4.95 1.19 6.75
C ILE A 2 -5.73 1.22 8.07
N LEU A 3 -5.61 2.27 8.89
CA LEU A 3 -6.41 2.38 10.14
C LEU A 3 -7.92 2.46 9.91
N CYS A 4 -8.39 2.80 8.71
CA CYS A 4 -9.82 2.75 8.38
C CYS A 4 -10.28 1.30 8.17
N THR A 5 -9.48 0.51 7.45
CA THR A 5 -9.82 -0.85 7.03
C THR A 5 -9.44 -1.89 8.09
N VAL A 6 -8.39 -1.63 8.87
CA VAL A 6 -7.84 -2.45 9.95
C VAL A 6 -7.60 -1.59 11.21
N PRO A 7 -8.66 -1.24 11.97
CA PRO A 7 -8.57 -0.27 13.06
C PRO A 7 -7.65 -0.64 14.22
N ASP A 8 -7.49 -1.94 14.47
CA ASP A 8 -6.69 -2.45 15.59
C ASP A 8 -5.21 -2.67 15.23
N SER A 9 -4.81 -2.35 14.00
CA SER A 9 -3.42 -2.45 13.53
C SER A 9 -2.53 -1.31 14.03
N TRP A 10 -1.23 -1.55 13.99
CA TRP A 10 -0.17 -0.56 14.12
C TRP A 10 0.61 -0.50 12.80
N PRO A 11 0.14 0.26 11.79
CA PRO A 11 0.59 0.04 10.40
C PRO A 11 2.10 0.12 10.16
N ILE A 12 2.79 0.99 10.90
CA ILE A 12 4.25 1.12 10.81
C ILE A 12 4.96 -0.10 11.41
N LEU A 13 4.44 -0.67 12.50
CA LEU A 13 5.04 -1.84 13.15
C LEU A 13 4.67 -3.13 12.43
N ASP A 14 3.42 -3.24 11.98
CA ASP A 14 2.90 -4.47 11.39
C ASP A 14 3.33 -4.64 9.92
N TYR A 15 3.38 -3.55 9.13
CA TYR A 15 3.50 -3.67 7.67
C TYR A 15 4.74 -3.03 7.05
N ALA A 16 5.57 -2.29 7.80
CA ALA A 16 6.72 -1.60 7.19
C ALA A 16 7.97 -2.47 7.01
N ASP A 17 7.98 -3.68 7.59
CA ASP A 17 9.07 -4.66 7.50
C ASP A 17 8.49 -6.07 7.61
N TYR A 18 7.71 -6.46 6.60
CA TYR A 18 6.98 -7.72 6.55
C TYR A 18 7.21 -8.45 5.23
N GLY A 19 7.50 -9.75 5.31
CA GLY A 19 7.69 -10.59 4.13
C GLY A 19 8.84 -10.10 3.25
N CYS A 20 8.64 -10.18 1.94
CA CYS A 20 9.62 -9.85 0.93
C CYS A 20 9.33 -8.53 0.21
N TYR A 21 8.17 -7.92 0.40
CA TYR A 21 7.72 -6.72 -0.29
C TYR A 21 7.23 -5.60 0.62
N CYS A 22 6.64 -5.91 1.79
CA CYS A 22 6.10 -4.86 2.64
C CYS A 22 7.22 -4.07 3.34
N GLY A 23 7.57 -2.92 2.77
CA GLY A 23 8.68 -2.06 3.19
C GLY A 23 9.30 -1.33 2.01
N LEU A 24 10.52 -0.82 2.16
CA LEU A 24 11.25 -0.23 1.04
C LEU A 24 11.97 -1.32 0.22
N GLY A 25 11.64 -1.41 -1.07
CA GLY A 25 12.34 -2.27 -2.03
C GLY A 25 11.47 -3.44 -2.47
N GLY A 26 11.89 -4.65 -2.13
CA GLY A 26 11.16 -5.87 -2.40
C GLY A 26 11.60 -6.65 -3.64
N SER A 27 11.61 -7.97 -3.53
CA SER A 27 12.06 -8.88 -4.60
C SER A 27 11.66 -10.33 -4.33
N GLY A 28 11.65 -11.15 -5.37
CA GLY A 28 11.40 -12.59 -5.27
C GLY A 28 9.90 -12.92 -5.22
N GLU A 29 9.58 -14.11 -4.71
CA GLU A 29 8.18 -14.54 -4.54
C GLU A 29 7.59 -14.06 -3.20
N PRO A 30 6.38 -13.47 -3.20
CA PRO A 30 5.69 -13.12 -1.96
C PRO A 30 5.46 -14.34 -1.06
N VAL A 31 5.68 -14.19 0.24
CA VAL A 31 5.59 -15.32 1.19
C VAL A 31 4.17 -15.67 1.60
N ASP A 32 3.23 -14.74 1.45
CA ASP A 32 1.80 -14.94 1.66
C ASP A 32 0.96 -13.87 0.93
N GLU A 33 -0.35 -13.85 1.19
CA GLU A 33 -1.28 -12.90 0.58
C GLU A 33 -1.06 -11.45 1.07
N LEU A 34 -0.60 -11.23 2.31
CA LEU A 34 -0.31 -9.89 2.80
C LEU A 34 0.91 -9.32 2.09
N ASP A 35 1.95 -10.12 1.94
CA ASP A 35 3.14 -9.77 1.18
C ASP A 35 2.83 -9.53 -0.31
N ARG A 36 1.90 -10.31 -0.88
CA ARG A 36 1.39 -10.08 -2.23
C ARG A 36 0.65 -8.74 -2.36
N CYS A 37 -0.08 -8.30 -1.34
CA CYS A 37 -0.70 -6.98 -1.34
C CYS A 37 0.37 -5.87 -1.50
N CYS A 38 1.52 -6.02 -0.83
CA CYS A 38 2.64 -5.09 -0.93
C CYS A 38 3.32 -5.14 -2.30
N GLN A 39 3.54 -6.33 -2.86
CA GLN A 39 4.05 -6.47 -4.24
C GLN A 39 3.18 -5.72 -5.26
N VAL A 40 1.86 -5.83 -5.13
CA VAL A 40 0.91 -5.13 -6.02
C VAL A 40 0.94 -3.63 -5.78
N HIS A 41 1.11 -3.19 -4.52
CA HIS A 41 1.24 -1.78 -4.15
C HIS A 41 2.52 -1.16 -4.74
N ASP A 42 3.67 -1.84 -4.63
CA ASP A 42 4.94 -1.40 -5.22
C ASP A 42 4.86 -1.27 -6.75
N GLN A 43 4.19 -2.22 -7.40
CA GLN A 43 3.93 -2.12 -8.84
C GLN A 43 3.02 -0.93 -9.15
N CYS A 44 1.99 -0.68 -8.34
CA CYS A 44 1.10 0.47 -8.52
C CYS A 44 1.86 1.79 -8.37
N TYR A 45 2.78 1.90 -7.41
CA TYR A 45 3.65 3.07 -7.26
C TYR A 45 4.62 3.22 -8.43
N THR A 46 5.17 2.11 -8.95
CA THR A 46 5.99 2.12 -10.16
C THR A 46 5.23 2.63 -11.36
N ASP A 47 3.96 2.23 -11.51
CA ASP A 47 3.07 2.68 -12.57
C ASP A 47 2.72 4.17 -12.40
N ALA A 48 2.48 4.63 -11.16
CA ALA A 48 2.23 6.04 -10.84
C ALA A 48 3.41 6.92 -11.27
N MET A 49 4.64 6.50 -10.99
CA MET A 49 5.85 7.22 -11.40
C MET A 49 6.05 7.28 -12.93
N GLN A 50 5.35 6.44 -13.69
CA GLN A 50 5.38 6.41 -15.15
C GLN A 50 4.11 6.99 -15.78
N HIS A 51 3.13 7.37 -14.97
CA HIS A 51 1.83 7.83 -15.43
C HIS A 51 1.97 9.18 -16.15
N PRO A 52 1.35 9.38 -17.32
CA PRO A 52 1.54 10.61 -18.12
C PRO A 52 1.03 11.87 -17.42
N ASP A 53 0.06 11.73 -16.51
CA ASP A 53 -0.48 12.82 -15.73
C ASP A 53 0.30 13.09 -14.42
N CYS A 54 1.31 12.26 -14.10
CA CYS A 54 2.18 12.46 -12.95
C CYS A 54 3.54 13.02 -13.39
N TRP A 55 4.00 14.09 -12.73
CA TRP A 55 5.33 14.65 -12.93
C TRP A 55 6.30 14.06 -11.89
N PRO A 56 7.25 13.18 -12.27
CA PRO A 56 8.06 12.41 -11.31
C PRO A 56 8.93 13.22 -10.32
N ILE A 57 9.10 14.52 -10.53
CA ILE A 57 9.87 15.43 -9.68
C ILE A 57 8.99 16.00 -8.55
N LEU A 58 7.70 16.18 -8.81
CA LEU A 58 6.74 16.78 -7.88
C LEU A 58 5.82 15.71 -7.29
N ASP A 59 5.37 14.77 -8.12
CA ASP A 59 4.28 13.84 -7.80
C ASP A 59 4.84 12.46 -7.44
N ASN A 60 5.75 12.46 -6.46
CA ASN A 60 6.29 11.22 -5.92
C ASN A 60 5.23 10.56 -5.02
N PRO A 61 4.84 9.29 -5.27
CA PRO A 61 3.76 8.62 -4.54
C PRO A 61 4.04 8.43 -3.03
N TYR A 62 5.30 8.58 -2.59
CA TYR A 62 5.65 8.59 -1.17
C TYR A 62 5.40 9.93 -0.46
N THR A 63 5.24 11.03 -1.20
CA THR A 63 5.09 12.38 -0.65
C THR A 63 3.86 13.13 -1.17
N GLU A 64 3.24 12.65 -2.25
CA GLU A 64 2.06 13.26 -2.84
C GLU A 64 0.88 13.26 -1.86
N LEU A 65 0.20 14.40 -1.75
CA LEU A 65 -0.93 14.58 -0.85
C LEU A 65 -2.22 14.57 -1.66
N TYR A 66 -2.92 13.45 -1.62
CA TYR A 66 -4.23 13.32 -2.22
C TYR A 66 -5.34 13.41 -1.17
N HIS A 67 -6.57 13.31 -1.65
CA HIS A 67 -7.77 13.42 -0.84
C HIS A 67 -8.61 12.14 -0.83
N TYR A 68 -8.95 11.70 0.38
CA TYR A 68 -9.79 10.53 0.60
C TYR A 68 -10.76 10.77 1.77
N SER A 69 -11.77 9.91 1.89
CA SER A 69 -12.60 9.78 3.08
C SER A 69 -12.57 8.35 3.61
N CYS A 70 -12.88 8.21 4.90
CA CYS A 70 -13.12 6.93 5.56
C CYS A 70 -14.54 6.92 6.12
N ASN A 71 -15.32 5.89 5.77
CA ASN A 71 -16.55 5.57 6.47
C ASN A 71 -16.21 4.51 7.53
N GLU A 72 -16.12 4.93 8.79
CA GLU A 72 -15.69 4.08 9.91
C GLU A 72 -16.67 2.92 10.17
N ASP A 73 -17.98 3.14 10.00
CA ASP A 73 -19.00 2.11 10.23
C ASP A 73 -18.86 0.93 9.26
N THR A 74 -18.51 1.24 8.01
CA THR A 74 -18.36 0.24 6.93
C THR A 74 -16.90 -0.09 6.64
N LYS A 75 -15.95 0.54 7.35
CA LYS A 75 -14.50 0.43 7.13
C LYS A 75 -14.10 0.64 5.66
N THR A 76 -14.80 1.53 4.97
CA THR A 76 -14.64 1.75 3.53
C THR A 76 -13.91 3.06 3.28
N VAL A 77 -12.86 3.01 2.46
CA VAL A 77 -12.12 4.18 2.00
C VAL A 77 -12.66 4.61 0.64
N THR A 78 -12.72 5.91 0.38
CA THR A 78 -13.10 6.47 -0.93
C THR A 78 -12.13 7.55 -1.34
N CYS A 79 -11.55 7.43 -2.54
CA CYS A 79 -10.78 8.48 -3.19
C CYS A 79 -11.72 9.55 -3.73
N LEU A 80 -11.49 10.81 -3.39
CA LEU A 80 -12.44 11.89 -3.66
C LEU A 80 -12.22 12.50 -5.05
N ASP A 81 -13.31 12.96 -5.68
CA ASP A 81 -13.31 13.60 -7.01
C ASP A 81 -12.55 14.93 -7.06
N LYS A 82 -12.12 15.46 -5.92
CA LYS A 82 -11.28 16.67 -5.85
C LYS A 82 -9.82 16.41 -6.21
N ASN A 83 -9.42 15.15 -6.32
CA ASN A 83 -8.09 14.77 -6.76
C ASN A 83 -7.93 15.01 -8.27
N ASP A 84 -6.78 15.51 -8.67
CA ASP A 84 -6.37 15.43 -10.07
C ASP A 84 -6.08 13.96 -10.49
N PRO A 85 -5.85 13.68 -11.79
CA PRO A 85 -5.62 12.32 -12.24
C PRO A 85 -4.45 11.60 -11.55
N CYS A 86 -3.37 12.30 -11.21
CA CYS A 86 -2.22 11.71 -10.55
C CYS A 86 -2.52 11.41 -9.07
N GLU A 87 -3.03 12.41 -8.34
CA GLU A 87 -3.47 12.28 -6.95
C GLU A 87 -4.49 11.14 -6.81
N HIS A 88 -5.43 11.03 -7.75
CA HIS A 88 -6.46 10.00 -7.73
C HIS A 88 -5.87 8.60 -8.00
N PHE A 89 -4.91 8.49 -8.92
CA PHE A 89 -4.23 7.24 -9.21
C PHE A 89 -3.47 6.71 -7.97
N ILE A 90 -2.68 7.58 -7.32
CA ILE A 90 -1.92 7.24 -6.12
C ILE A 90 -2.87 6.89 -4.96
N CYS A 91 -3.92 7.69 -4.77
CA CYS A 91 -4.96 7.39 -3.78
C CYS A 91 -5.56 5.98 -3.98
N GLU A 92 -5.83 5.59 -5.22
CA GLU A 92 -6.37 4.26 -5.53
C GLU A 92 -5.36 3.13 -5.28
N CYS A 93 -4.06 3.36 -5.46
CA CYS A 93 -3.02 2.41 -5.03
C CYS A 93 -3.13 2.13 -3.52
N ASP A 94 -3.17 3.20 -2.72
CA ASP A 94 -3.22 3.09 -1.26
C ASP A 94 -4.55 2.54 -0.74
N ARG A 95 -5.66 2.90 -1.40
CA ARG A 95 -6.99 2.36 -1.07
C ARG A 95 -7.02 0.86 -1.27
N LYS A 96 -6.55 0.39 -2.43
CA LYS A 96 -6.53 -1.05 -2.75
C LYS A 96 -5.59 -1.83 -1.84
N ALA A 97 -4.42 -1.29 -1.51
CA ALA A 97 -3.52 -1.91 -0.54
C ALA A 97 -4.18 -2.04 0.84
N ALA A 98 -4.80 -0.97 1.35
CA ALA A 98 -5.50 -0.99 2.63
C ALA A 98 -6.67 -1.99 2.66
N GLU A 99 -7.43 -2.11 1.56
CA GLU A 99 -8.50 -3.11 1.43
C GLU A 99 -7.98 -4.53 1.31
N CYS A 100 -6.80 -4.71 0.70
CA CYS A 100 -6.11 -5.99 0.59
C CYS A 100 -5.62 -6.45 1.97
N PHE A 101 -4.97 -5.56 2.73
CA PHE A 101 -4.51 -5.83 4.10
C PHE A 101 -5.65 -6.25 5.03
N ALA A 102 -6.84 -5.67 4.86
CA ALA A 102 -8.02 -6.05 5.66
C ALA A 102 -8.58 -7.44 5.34
N LYS A 103 -8.18 -8.05 4.23
CA LYS A 103 -8.60 -9.39 3.81
C LYS A 103 -7.50 -10.45 3.99
N ALA A 104 -6.25 -10.03 4.06
CA ALA A 104 -5.11 -10.90 4.28
C ALA A 104 -4.95 -11.23 5.78
N GLU A 105 -4.49 -12.45 6.07
CA GLU A 105 -4.11 -12.82 7.43
C GLU A 105 -2.71 -12.30 7.75
N TYR A 106 -2.52 -11.81 8.97
CA TYR A 106 -1.21 -11.40 9.45
C TYR A 106 -0.49 -12.61 10.08
N ASN A 107 0.65 -13.01 9.52
CA ASN A 107 1.51 -14.04 10.08
C ASN A 107 2.76 -13.42 10.75
N GLU A 108 2.84 -13.50 12.08
CA GLU A 108 3.97 -12.99 12.87
C GLU A 108 5.33 -13.59 12.46
N GLU A 109 5.38 -14.81 11.93
CA GLU A 109 6.63 -15.45 11.49
C GLU A 109 7.27 -14.78 10.27
N ASN A 110 6.47 -14.02 9.51
CA ASN A 110 6.92 -13.28 8.34
C ASN A 110 7.29 -11.82 8.66
N ALA A 111 7.12 -11.38 9.91
CA ALA A 111 7.62 -10.08 10.35
C ALA A 111 9.16 -10.08 10.40
N HIS A 112 9.80 -9.02 9.91
CA HIS A 112 11.25 -8.86 9.83
C HIS A 112 11.96 -10.03 9.10
N LEU A 113 11.33 -10.57 8.05
CA LEU A 113 11.85 -11.72 7.32
C LEU A 113 13.23 -11.40 6.70
N PRO A 114 14.27 -12.21 6.95
CA PRO A 114 15.58 -11.95 6.36
C PRO A 114 15.55 -12.06 4.83
N GLY A 115 16.09 -11.05 4.13
CA GLY A 115 16.02 -10.97 2.66
C GLY A 115 16.61 -12.15 1.88
N HIS A 116 17.45 -13.00 2.48
CA HIS A 116 17.94 -14.23 1.83
C HIS A 116 16.88 -15.34 1.72
N HIS A 117 15.72 -15.17 2.35
CA HIS A 117 14.54 -16.01 2.17
C HIS A 117 13.68 -15.60 0.98
N CYS A 118 13.88 -14.39 0.46
CA CYS A 118 13.22 -13.87 -0.73
C CYS A 118 13.96 -14.34 -1.98
N LYS A 119 13.38 -15.31 -2.69
CA LYS A 119 13.98 -15.99 -3.84
C LYS A 119 13.32 -15.60 -5.13
#